data_AF-A0A3C0VNJ0-F1
#
_entry.id   AF-A0A3C0VNJ0-F1
#
_cell.length_a   1.000
_cell.length_b   1.000
_cell.length_c   1.000
_cell.angle_alpha   90.00
_cell.angle_beta   90.00
_cell.angle_gamma   90.00
#
_symmetry.space_group_name_H-M   'P 1'
#
loop_
_entity.id
_entity.type
_entity.pdbx_description
1 polymer ?
#
loop_
_entity_poly.entity_id
_entity_poly.type
_entity_poly.pdbx_seq_one_letter_code
_entity_poly.pdbx_strand_id
1 'polypeptide(L)'
;MDASSLSGGFVDHAVQSATAFRDLLQAMARPGLILTMNGAEPPAPLSIAAGVAVLTLCDADTMIYLAPSVDNDDIRSWVAFHTGAPFASSRVADFAIGKWDELFEIKDFPAGNDEYPDRSATLICSLPALATGETRLTGPGI
;
A
#
# COMPACT_ATOMS: atom_id res chain seq x y z
N MET A 1 -7.60 17.98 -14.07
CA MET A 1 -8.14 17.33 -12.86
C MET A 1 -9.43 16.66 -13.27
N ASP A 2 -9.36 15.36 -13.54
CA ASP A 2 -10.52 14.55 -13.91
C ASP A 2 -11.34 14.19 -12.66
N ALA A 3 -12.67 14.12 -12.82
CA ALA A 3 -13.62 13.91 -11.73
C ALA A 3 -13.38 12.61 -10.95
N SER A 4 -12.74 11.61 -11.56
CA SER A 4 -12.33 10.35 -10.93
C SER A 4 -11.39 10.57 -9.75
N SER A 5 -10.46 11.52 -9.84
CA SER A 5 -9.46 11.79 -8.79
C SER A 5 -10.06 12.36 -7.48
N LEU A 6 -11.19 13.08 -7.56
CA LEU A 6 -11.85 13.68 -6.40
C LEU A 6 -12.77 12.70 -5.63
N SER A 7 -13.00 11.52 -6.19
CA SER A 7 -13.89 10.49 -5.64
C SER A 7 -13.13 9.23 -5.21
N GLY A 8 -13.83 8.26 -4.65
CA GLY A 8 -13.24 6.95 -4.31
C GLY A 8 -12.37 6.92 -3.06
N GLY A 9 -12.29 8.02 -2.31
CA GLY A 9 -11.73 8.04 -0.96
C GLY A 9 -12.72 7.50 0.09
N PHE A 10 -12.33 7.54 1.37
CA PHE A 10 -13.24 7.24 2.47
C PHE A 10 -14.38 8.26 2.55
N VAL A 11 -15.60 7.79 2.81
CA VAL A 11 -16.78 8.63 3.04
C VAL A 11 -16.78 9.22 4.46
N ASP A 12 -16.41 8.41 5.45
CA ASP A 12 -16.14 8.84 6.84
C ASP A 12 -14.66 8.57 7.12
N HIS A 13 -13.84 9.57 6.81
CA HIS A 13 -12.37 9.46 6.91
C HIS A 13 -11.92 8.98 8.30
N ALA A 14 -12.49 9.51 9.38
CA ALA A 14 -12.01 9.19 10.73
C ALA A 14 -12.36 7.75 11.11
N VAL A 15 -13.60 7.32 10.87
CA VAL A 15 -14.04 5.97 11.27
C VAL A 15 -13.44 4.90 10.35
N GLN A 16 -13.42 5.15 9.04
CA GLN A 16 -12.96 4.16 8.06
C GLN A 16 -11.44 4.00 8.10
N SER A 17 -10.66 5.08 8.25
CA SER A 17 -9.20 4.97 8.42
C SER A 17 -8.83 4.22 9.70
N ALA A 18 -9.50 4.49 10.82
CA ALA A 18 -9.24 3.78 12.08
C ALA A 18 -9.56 2.28 12.00
N THR A 19 -10.64 1.93 11.28
CA THR A 19 -11.02 0.53 11.03
C THR A 19 -10.00 -0.15 10.11
N ALA A 20 -9.67 0.48 8.97
CA ALA A 20 -8.67 -0.01 8.03
C ALA A 20 -7.30 -0.18 8.68
N PHE A 21 -6.87 0.77 9.52
CA PHE A 21 -5.62 0.69 10.27
C PHE A 21 -5.61 -0.52 11.19
N ARG A 22 -6.71 -0.79 11.88
CA ARG A 22 -6.83 -1.98 12.73
C ARG A 22 -6.72 -3.27 11.92
N ASP A 23 -7.34 -3.34 10.75
CA ASP A 23 -7.26 -4.50 9.87
C ASP A 23 -5.83 -4.72 9.36
N LEU A 24 -5.15 -3.66 8.90
CA LEU A 24 -3.74 -3.71 8.49
C LEU A 24 -2.84 -4.16 9.64
N LEU A 25 -3.05 -3.61 10.84
CA LEU A 25 -2.30 -4.00 12.04
C LEU A 25 -2.53 -5.49 12.37
N GLN A 26 -3.76 -6.00 12.26
CA GLN A 26 -4.04 -7.42 12.47
C GLN A 26 -3.35 -8.31 11.44
N ALA A 27 -3.37 -7.93 10.15
CA ALA A 27 -2.71 -8.69 9.09
C ALA A 27 -1.19 -8.73 9.29
N MET A 28 -0.58 -7.61 9.69
CA MET A 28 0.86 -7.54 9.97
C MET A 28 1.26 -8.28 11.24
N ALA A 29 0.46 -8.18 12.30
CA ALA A 29 0.74 -8.84 13.59
C ALA A 29 0.49 -10.36 13.57
N ARG A 30 -0.23 -10.87 12.56
CA ARG A 30 -0.54 -12.30 12.39
C ARG A 30 -0.25 -12.73 10.94
N PRO A 31 1.03 -12.90 10.57
CA PRO A 31 1.38 -13.17 9.19
C PRO A 31 0.69 -14.44 8.66
N GLY A 32 0.06 -14.33 7.49
CA GLY A 32 -0.78 -15.37 6.89
C GLY A 32 -2.29 -15.21 7.13
N LEU A 33 -2.70 -14.30 8.02
CA LEU A 33 -4.11 -13.91 8.15
C LEU A 33 -4.54 -13.10 6.92
N ILE A 34 -5.52 -13.64 6.17
CA ILE A 34 -6.13 -12.95 5.03
C ILE A 34 -7.36 -12.19 5.53
N LEU A 35 -7.39 -10.87 5.27
CA LEU A 35 -8.51 -9.99 5.58
C LEU A 35 -9.05 -9.34 4.31
N THR A 36 -10.37 -9.10 4.30
CA THR A 36 -11.03 -8.35 3.23
C THR A 36 -11.14 -6.89 3.64
N MET A 37 -10.60 -5.99 2.83
CA MET A 37 -10.68 -4.55 3.06
C MET A 37 -11.71 -3.90 2.13
N ASN A 38 -12.41 -2.89 2.64
CA ASN A 38 -13.41 -2.11 1.91
C ASN A 38 -13.30 -0.63 2.29
N GLY A 39 -14.00 0.24 1.55
CA GLY A 39 -14.19 1.64 1.92
C GLY A 39 -13.50 2.65 1.01
N ALA A 40 -12.63 2.19 0.11
CA ALA A 40 -12.07 3.01 -0.97
C ALA A 40 -12.39 2.37 -2.33
N GLU A 41 -12.52 3.21 -3.35
CA GLU A 41 -12.72 2.84 -4.76
C GLU A 41 -11.67 3.55 -5.62
N PRO A 42 -10.39 3.12 -5.55
CA PRO A 42 -9.34 3.78 -6.30
C PRO A 42 -9.49 3.55 -7.81
N PRO A 43 -8.90 4.42 -8.66
CA PRO A 43 -8.84 4.18 -10.09
C PRO A 43 -8.13 2.86 -10.43
N ALA A 44 -8.63 2.19 -11.46
CA ALA A 44 -7.97 1.01 -12.00
C ALA A 44 -6.54 1.35 -12.50
N PRO A 45 -5.58 0.41 -12.45
CA PRO A 45 -5.72 -0.97 -11.98
C PRO A 45 -5.45 -1.18 -10.47
N LEU A 46 -5.47 -0.12 -9.65
CA LEU A 46 -5.23 -0.27 -8.21
C LEU A 46 -6.37 -1.09 -7.57
N SER A 47 -6.01 -2.07 -6.74
CA SER A 47 -7.02 -2.85 -6.01
C SER A 47 -7.61 -2.05 -4.85
N ILE A 48 -8.82 -2.41 -4.41
CA ILE A 48 -9.46 -1.82 -3.24
C ILE A 48 -8.54 -1.92 -2.00
N ALA A 49 -7.95 -3.08 -1.74
CA ALA A 49 -7.07 -3.26 -0.58
C ALA A 49 -5.83 -2.36 -0.65
N ALA A 50 -5.21 -2.22 -1.83
CA ALA A 50 -4.07 -1.32 -2.00
C ALA A 50 -4.47 0.16 -1.84
N GLY A 51 -5.62 0.57 -2.40
CA GLY A 51 -6.14 1.93 -2.20
C GLY A 51 -6.43 2.23 -0.73
N VAL A 52 -7.09 1.30 -0.02
CA VAL A 52 -7.35 1.43 1.41
C VAL A 52 -6.05 1.55 2.21
N ALA A 53 -5.03 0.74 1.90
CA ALA A 53 -3.73 0.83 2.56
C ALA A 53 -3.07 2.20 2.32
N VAL A 54 -3.09 2.71 1.09
CA VAL A 54 -2.55 4.04 0.76
C VAL A 54 -3.27 5.15 1.52
N LEU A 55 -4.60 5.17 1.53
CA LEU A 55 -5.36 6.19 2.26
C LEU A 55 -5.19 6.14 3.78
N THR A 56 -4.76 4.99 4.31
CA THR A 56 -4.63 4.77 5.75
C THR A 56 -3.22 5.06 6.24
N LEU A 57 -2.20 4.76 5.42
CA LEU A 57 -0.79 4.75 5.83
C LEU A 57 0.05 5.87 5.21
N CYS A 58 -0.42 6.48 4.12
CA CYS A 58 0.35 7.47 3.39
C CYS A 58 -0.21 8.88 3.61
N ASP A 59 0.70 9.83 3.72
CA ASP A 59 0.44 11.26 3.83
C ASP A 59 1.55 12.07 3.13
N ALA A 60 1.53 13.40 3.30
CA ALA A 60 2.48 14.32 2.68
C ALA A 60 3.96 14.10 3.05
N ASP A 61 4.23 13.36 4.14
CA ASP A 61 5.59 13.05 4.60
C ASP A 61 6.08 11.68 4.10
N THR A 62 5.24 10.94 3.37
CA THR A 62 5.56 9.59 2.84
C THR A 62 5.87 9.60 1.34
N MET A 63 7.04 9.07 0.96
CA MET A 63 7.47 8.94 -0.42
C MET A 63 6.89 7.68 -1.07
N ILE A 64 6.16 7.82 -2.17
CA ILE A 64 5.53 6.69 -2.87
C ILE A 64 6.24 6.38 -4.19
N TYR A 65 6.59 5.10 -4.38
CA TYR A 65 6.94 4.53 -5.67
C TYR A 65 5.74 3.79 -6.28
N LEU A 66 5.39 4.14 -7.52
CA LEU A 66 4.41 3.42 -8.33
C LEU A 66 5.15 2.56 -9.36
N ALA A 67 4.86 1.26 -9.36
CA ALA A 67 5.37 0.36 -10.39
C ALA A 67 4.73 0.68 -11.76
N PRO A 68 5.40 0.34 -12.89
CA PRO A 68 4.94 0.72 -14.22
C PRO A 68 3.47 0.36 -14.53
N SER A 69 2.97 -0.78 -14.05
CA SER A 69 1.58 -1.19 -14.30
C SER A 69 0.51 -0.34 -13.60
N VAL A 70 0.87 0.37 -12.53
CA VAL A 70 -0.03 1.24 -11.75
C VAL A 70 0.37 2.71 -11.85
N ASP A 71 1.46 3.02 -12.55
CA ASP A 71 1.97 4.37 -12.71
C ASP A 71 1.28 5.09 -13.88
N ASN A 72 0.09 5.63 -13.61
CA ASN A 72 -0.68 6.43 -14.58
C ASN A 72 -1.24 7.71 -13.94
N ASP A 73 -1.67 8.64 -14.78
CA ASP A 73 -2.12 9.97 -14.35
C ASP A 73 -3.33 9.93 -13.42
N ASP A 74 -4.26 8.97 -13.60
CA ASP A 74 -5.44 8.82 -12.75
C ASP A 74 -5.05 8.41 -11.33
N ILE A 75 -4.20 7.39 -11.19
CA ILE A 75 -3.70 6.91 -9.90
C ILE A 75 -2.83 7.98 -9.24
N ARG A 76 -1.91 8.62 -9.98
CA ARG A 76 -1.09 9.70 -9.45
C ARG A 76 -1.93 10.85 -8.92
N SER A 77 -2.93 11.28 -9.69
CA SER A 77 -3.82 12.36 -9.29
C SER A 77 -4.65 11.99 -8.07
N TRP A 78 -5.17 10.76 -8.01
CA TRP A 78 -5.95 10.26 -6.89
C TRP A 78 -5.13 10.16 -5.60
N VAL A 79 -3.93 9.58 -5.66
CA VAL A 79 -3.02 9.50 -4.50
C VAL A 79 -2.64 10.91 -4.02
N ALA A 80 -2.22 11.79 -4.93
CA ALA A 80 -1.84 13.16 -4.58
C ALA A 80 -3.01 13.94 -3.96
N PHE A 81 -4.24 13.77 -4.47
CA PHE A 81 -5.41 14.45 -3.95
C PHE A 81 -5.78 13.99 -2.54
N HIS A 82 -5.85 12.68 -2.31
CA HIS A 82 -6.35 12.14 -1.04
C HIS A 82 -5.30 12.08 0.08
N THR A 83 -4.01 11.98 -0.27
CA THR A 83 -2.93 11.80 0.73
C THR A 83 -1.95 12.97 0.76
N GLY A 84 -1.81 13.72 -0.34
CA GLY A 84 -0.74 14.70 -0.49
C GLY A 84 0.66 14.08 -0.66
N ALA A 85 0.77 12.76 -0.74
CA ALA A 85 2.05 12.05 -0.77
C ALA A 85 2.87 12.37 -2.04
N PRO A 86 4.15 12.74 -1.90
CA PRO A 86 5.05 12.89 -3.04
C PRO A 86 5.42 11.55 -3.69
N PHE A 87 5.68 11.59 -5.00
CA PHE A 87 6.19 10.42 -5.74
C PHE A 87 7.71 10.44 -5.84
N ALA A 88 8.33 9.27 -5.73
CA ALA A 88 9.78 9.12 -5.80
C ALA A 88 10.22 7.85 -6.53
N SER A 89 11.53 7.70 -6.76
CA SER A 89 12.10 6.45 -7.24
C SER A 89 12.12 5.38 -6.15
N SER A 90 12.14 4.10 -6.53
CA SER A 90 12.22 2.95 -5.60
C SER A 90 13.29 3.09 -4.51
N ARG A 91 14.44 3.70 -4.83
CA ARG A 91 15.60 3.85 -3.93
C ARG A 91 15.37 4.71 -2.69
N VAL A 92 14.32 5.53 -2.67
CA VAL A 92 14.02 6.46 -1.58
C VAL A 92 12.53 6.45 -1.21
N ALA A 93 11.82 5.40 -1.60
CA ALA A 93 10.39 5.25 -1.31
C ALA A 93 10.17 4.66 0.09
N ASP A 94 9.20 5.20 0.81
CA ASP A 94 8.68 4.63 2.06
C ASP A 94 7.61 3.56 1.75
N PHE A 95 6.85 3.76 0.67
CA PHE A 95 5.86 2.80 0.18
C PHE A 95 6.05 2.54 -1.31
N ALA A 96 5.97 1.26 -1.70
CA ALA A 96 5.99 0.84 -3.10
C ALA A 96 4.72 0.08 -3.44
N ILE A 97 4.08 0.42 -4.56
CA ILE A 97 2.79 -0.15 -4.96
C ILE A 97 2.92 -0.73 -6.36
N GLY A 98 2.49 -1.97 -6.55
CA GLY A 98 2.63 -2.63 -7.83
C GLY A 98 2.34 -4.12 -7.79
N LYS A 99 2.58 -4.81 -8.89
CA LYS A 99 2.54 -6.28 -8.91
C LYS A 99 3.84 -6.85 -8.35
N TRP A 100 3.78 -8.06 -7.81
CA TRP A 100 4.95 -8.73 -7.24
C TRP A 100 6.12 -8.84 -8.24
N ASP A 101 5.85 -9.17 -9.50
CA ASP A 101 6.86 -9.31 -10.57
C ASP A 101 7.50 -7.98 -10.99
N GLU A 102 6.94 -6.85 -10.61
CA GLU A 102 7.53 -5.52 -10.83
C GLU A 102 8.32 -5.03 -9.61
N LEU A 103 8.04 -5.60 -8.43
CA LEU A 103 8.64 -5.21 -7.15
C LEU A 103 9.65 -6.22 -6.60
N PHE A 104 9.80 -7.40 -7.23
CA PHE A 104 10.58 -8.51 -6.67
C PHE A 104 12.08 -8.22 -6.52
N GLU A 105 12.63 -7.23 -7.24
CA GLU A 105 14.01 -6.74 -7.08
C GLU A 105 14.13 -5.92 -5.78
N ILE A 106 13.86 -6.57 -4.65
CA ILE A 106 13.73 -5.99 -3.30
C ILE A 106 14.95 -5.16 -2.87
N LYS A 107 16.11 -5.41 -3.47
CA LYS A 107 17.37 -4.69 -3.24
C LYS A 107 17.35 -3.23 -3.74
N ASP A 108 16.40 -2.89 -4.60
CA ASP A 108 16.24 -1.51 -5.09
C ASP A 108 15.45 -0.62 -4.13
N PHE A 109 14.92 -1.19 -3.04
CA PHE A 109 14.18 -0.47 -2.01
C PHE A 109 15.00 -0.31 -0.72
N PRO A 110 14.80 0.77 0.05
CA PRO A 110 15.36 0.90 1.39
C PRO A 110 15.03 -0.31 2.27
N ALA A 111 16.04 -0.90 2.90
CA ALA A 111 15.88 -2.00 3.87
C ALA A 111 16.03 -1.53 5.33
N GLY A 112 16.13 -0.22 5.57
CA GLY A 112 16.58 0.32 6.84
C GLY A 112 18.05 -0.02 7.13
N ASN A 113 18.48 0.21 8.36
CA ASN A 113 19.78 -0.24 8.86
C ASN A 113 19.67 -0.57 10.36
N ASP A 114 20.75 -1.03 10.98
CA ASP A 114 20.74 -1.47 12.37
C ASP A 114 20.33 -0.35 13.36
N GLU A 115 20.65 0.91 13.07
CA GLU A 115 20.28 2.06 13.90
C GLU A 115 18.84 2.53 13.63
N TYR A 116 18.38 2.40 12.39
CA TYR A 116 17.08 2.86 11.90
C TYR A 116 16.41 1.78 11.04
N PRO A 117 15.98 0.65 11.64
CA PRO A 117 15.35 -0.44 10.91
C PRO A 117 13.97 -0.06 10.37
N ASP A 118 13.34 0.95 10.97
CA ASP A 118 12.06 1.53 10.56
C ASP A 118 12.14 2.33 9.25
N ARG A 119 13.33 2.74 8.81
CA ARG A 119 13.54 3.44 7.51
C ARG A 119 13.61 2.49 6.31
N SER A 120 12.90 1.37 6.41
CA SER A 120 12.69 0.42 5.32
C SER A 120 11.44 0.79 4.52
N ALA A 121 11.42 0.43 3.24
CA ALA A 121 10.22 0.55 2.43
C ALA A 121 9.21 -0.57 2.76
N THR A 122 7.93 -0.23 2.73
CA THR A 122 6.83 -1.20 2.74
C THR A 122 6.35 -1.47 1.32
N LEU A 123 6.32 -2.74 0.92
CA LEU A 123 5.85 -3.15 -0.41
C LEU A 123 4.39 -3.61 -0.35
N ILE A 124 3.50 -2.91 -1.07
CA ILE A 124 2.08 -3.25 -1.25
C ILE A 124 1.93 -3.95 -2.59
N CYS A 125 2.06 -5.28 -2.55
CA CYS A 125 2.11 -6.12 -3.74
C CYS A 125 0.73 -6.69 -4.11
N SER A 126 0.27 -6.42 -5.32
CA SER A 126 -0.91 -7.06 -5.90
C SER A 126 -0.55 -8.40 -6.53
N LEU A 127 -1.39 -9.40 -6.29
CA LEU A 127 -1.30 -10.75 -6.85
C LEU A 127 -2.62 -11.12 -7.53
N PRO A 128 -2.61 -12.01 -8.55
CA PRO A 128 -3.85 -12.46 -9.19
C PRO A 128 -4.82 -13.14 -8.23
N ALA A 129 -4.31 -13.81 -7.20
CA ALA A 129 -5.10 -14.43 -6.14
C ALA A 129 -4.27 -14.53 -4.84
N LEU A 130 -4.95 -14.41 -3.71
CA LEU A 130 -4.43 -14.76 -2.39
C LEU A 130 -5.11 -16.06 -1.94
N ALA A 131 -4.31 -17.04 -1.52
CA ALA A 131 -4.79 -18.29 -0.98
C ALA A 131 -3.94 -18.66 0.23
N THR A 132 -4.56 -19.30 1.23
CA THR A 132 -3.82 -20.01 2.26
C THR A 132 -3.13 -21.20 1.61
N GLY A 133 -1.86 -21.04 1.26
CA GLY A 133 -1.07 -22.06 0.58
C GLY A 133 -0.56 -23.16 1.51
N GLU A 134 0.21 -24.10 0.94
CA GLU A 134 0.89 -25.17 1.67
C GLU A 134 2.12 -24.68 2.45
N THR A 135 2.49 -23.40 2.29
CA THR A 135 3.64 -22.81 2.96
C THR A 135 3.39 -22.70 4.46
N ARG A 136 4.18 -23.43 5.24
CA ARG A 136 4.19 -23.32 6.69
C ARG A 136 4.92 -22.04 7.11
N LEU A 137 4.18 -21.13 7.72
CA LEU A 137 4.73 -19.93 8.33
C LEU A 137 5.03 -20.18 9.82
N THR A 138 6.10 -19.59 10.34
CA THR A 138 6.48 -19.64 11.77
C THR A 138 7.20 -18.38 12.16
N GLY A 139 7.11 -17.98 13.44
CA GLY A 139 7.81 -16.83 13.99
C GLY A 139 6.87 -15.96 14.82
N PRO A 140 7.25 -14.72 15.15
CA PRO A 140 6.39 -13.80 15.87
C PRO A 140 5.03 -13.63 15.18
N GLY A 141 3.94 -13.76 15.93
CA GLY A 141 2.57 -13.62 15.42
C GLY A 141 1.93 -14.89 14.85
N ILE A 142 2.62 -16.05 14.90
CA ILE A 142 2.13 -17.35 14.39
C ILE A 142 2.27 -18.44 15.44
#